data_AF-A0A553UUT1-F1
#
_entry.id   AF-A0A553UUT1-F1
#
_cell.length_a   1.000
_cell.length_b   1.000
_cell.length_c   1.000
_cell.angle_alpha   90.00
_cell.angle_beta   90.00
_cell.angle_gamma   90.00
#
_symmetry.space_group_name_H-M   'P 1'
#
loop_
_entity.id
_entity.type
_entity.pdbx_description
1 polymer ?
#
loop_
_entity_poly.entity_id
_entity_poly.type
_entity_poly.pdbx_seq_one_letter_code
_entity_poly.pdbx_strand_id
1 'polypeptide(L)' 'MKFIELQDKNKVDLEELLKNKKLELFELRVKLKTMQLSNPNEIRRVRKDIARISTALSTLKAGHGN' A
#
# COMPACT_ATOMS: atom_id res chain seq x y z
N MET A 1 -7.16 4.33 -0.36
CA MET A 1 -6.54 5.68 -0.36
C MET A 1 -6.77 6.37 -1.69
N LYS A 2 -6.95 7.71 -1.70
CA LYS A 2 -6.90 8.50 -2.94
C LYS A 2 -5.42 8.81 -3.25
N PHE A 3 -5.06 8.74 -4.53
CA PHE A 3 -3.69 8.94 -5.02
C PHE A 3 -3.15 10.35 -4.74
N ILE A 4 -4.06 11.32 -4.73
CA ILE A 4 -3.77 12.75 -4.56
C ILE A 4 -3.13 13.04 -3.19
N GLU A 5 -3.64 12.42 -2.12
CA GLU A 5 -3.10 12.56 -0.76
C GLU A 5 -1.74 11.86 -0.54
N LEU A 6 -1.32 11.01 -1.48
CA LEU A 6 -0.04 10.31 -1.43
C LEU A 6 1.06 11.07 -2.18
N GLN A 7 0.70 11.92 -3.14
CA GLN A 7 1.68 12.69 -3.92
C GLN A 7 2.29 13.86 -3.12
N ASP A 8 1.51 14.44 -2.20
CA ASP A 8 1.98 15.52 -1.31
C ASP A 8 2.74 15.01 -0.06
N LYS A 9 2.78 13.69 0.15
CA LYS A 9 3.49 13.09 1.29
C LYS A 9 4.96 12.90 1.00
N ASN A 10 5.76 13.00 2.05
CA ASN A 10 7.19 12.84 1.94
C ASN A 10 7.54 11.39 1.55
N LYS A 11 8.66 11.19 0.86
CA LYS A 11 9.11 9.84 0.44
C LYS A 11 9.17 8.87 1.62
N VAL A 12 9.63 9.36 2.78
CA VAL A 12 9.74 8.60 4.03
C VAL A 12 8.37 8.13 4.51
N ASP A 13 7.37 9.01 4.52
CA ASP A 13 6.00 8.68 4.93
C ASP A 13 5.38 7.64 4.00
N LEU A 14 5.65 7.73 2.69
CA LEU A 14 5.18 6.76 1.70
C LEU A 14 5.83 5.38 1.88
N GLU A 15 7.13 5.33 2.18
CA GLU A 15 7.85 4.09 2.49
C GLU A 15 7.33 3.44 3.79
N GLU A 16 7.03 4.25 4.80
CA GLU A 16 6.43 3.78 6.05
C GLU A 16 5.01 3.25 5.84
N LEU A 17 4.19 3.97 5.07
CA LEU A 17 2.84 3.53 4.69
C LEU A 17 2.88 2.21 3.90
N LEU A 18 3.86 2.07 3.00
CA LEU A 18 4.08 0.84 2.24
C LEU A 18 4.42 -0.34 3.15
N LYS A 19 5.29 -0.13 4.15
CA LYS A 19 5.60 -1.13 5.18
C LYS A 19 4.35 -1.54 5.95
N ASN A 20 3.59 -0.58 6.44
CA ASN A 20 2.36 -0.83 7.20
C ASN A 20 1.33 -1.63 6.37
N LYS A 21 1.13 -1.26 5.10
CA LYS A 21 0.23 -1.99 4.20
C LYS A 21 0.70 -3.40 3.86
N LYS A 22 2.02 -3.64 3.78
CA LYS A 22 2.58 -5.00 3.62
C LYS A 22 2.38 -5.85 4.87
N LEU A 23 2.50 -5.26 6.06
CA LEU A 23 2.20 -5.94 7.33
C LEU A 23 0.71 -6.33 7.40
N GLU A 24 -0.18 -5.40 7.07
CA GLU A 24 -1.62 -5.65 7.00
C GLU A 24 -1.96 -6.78 6.00
N LEU A 25 -1.30 -6.80 4.84
CA LEU A 25 -1.45 -7.90 3.87
C LEU A 25 -0.98 -9.23 4.46
N PHE A 26 0.11 -9.25 5.22
CA PHE A 26 0.60 -10.45 5.88
C PHE A 26 -0.41 -10.96 6.91
N GLU A 27 -0.92 -10.10 7.78
CA GLU A 27 -1.97 -10.44 8.75
C GLU A 27 -3.22 -10.97 8.07
N LEU A 28 -3.69 -10.34 6.99
CA LEU A 28 -4.85 -10.82 6.23
C LEU A 28 -4.61 -12.19 5.60
N ARG A 29 -3.37 -12.49 5.15
CA ARG A 29 -3.01 -13.82 4.64
C ARG A 29 -2.95 -14.86 5.74
N VAL A 30 -2.49 -14.49 6.94
CA VAL A 30 -2.53 -15.37 8.13
C VAL A 30 -3.98 -15.66 8.50
N LYS A 31 -4.83 -14.63 8.60
CA LYS A 31 -6.27 -14.77 8.86
C LYS A 31 -6.98 -15.62 7.80
N LEU A 32 -6.61 -15.49 6.53
CA LEU A 32 -7.12 -16.34 5.46
C LEU A 32 -6.74 -17.80 5.70
N LYS A 33 -5.49 -18.06 6.07
CA LYS A 33 -4.98 -19.41 6.32
C LYS A 33 -5.60 -20.06 7.57
N THR A 34 -5.94 -19.26 8.59
CA THR A 34 -6.66 -19.72 9.78
C THR A 34 -8.18 -19.80 9.57
N MET A 35 -8.69 -19.54 8.35
CA MET A 35 -10.12 -19.43 8.02
C MET A 35 -10.90 -18.41 8.86
N GLN A 36 -10.20 -17.46 9.49
CA GLN A 36 -10.80 -16.38 10.28
C GLN A 36 -11.03 -15.10 9.46
N LEU A 37 -10.78 -15.16 8.15
CA LEU A 37 -11.00 -14.02 7.28
C LEU A 37 -12.48 -13.90 6.92
N SER A 38 -13.12 -12.88 7.49
CA SER A 38 -14.52 -12.55 7.21
C SER A 38 -14.74 -11.98 5.81
N ASN A 39 -13.76 -11.26 5.24
CA ASN A 39 -13.91 -10.62 3.93
C ASN A 39 -12.66 -10.76 3.04
N PRO A 40 -12.67 -11.66 2.05
CA PRO A 40 -11.58 -11.84 1.08
C PRO A 40 -11.28 -10.59 0.24
N ASN A 41 -12.24 -9.67 0.08
CA ASN A 41 -12.06 -8.46 -0.70
C ASN A 41 -11.05 -7.49 -0.07
N GLU A 42 -10.79 -7.59 1.25
CA GLU A 42 -9.80 -6.76 1.92
C GLU A 42 -8.39 -7.02 1.40
N ILE A 43 -8.03 -8.29 1.15
CA ILE A 43 -6.75 -8.65 0.55
C ILE A 43 -6.58 -7.95 -0.81
N ARG A 44 -7.63 -7.95 -1.64
CA ARG A 44 -7.61 -7.29 -2.94
C ARG A 44 -7.48 -5.77 -2.80
N ARG A 45 -8.15 -5.17 -1.82
CA ARG A 45 -8.08 -3.73 -1.54
C ARG A 45 -6.68 -3.32 -1.08
N VAL A 46 -6.09 -4.04 -0.12
CA VAL A 46 -4.75 -3.77 0.40
C VAL A 46 -3.71 -3.92 -0.71
N ARG A 47 -3.80 -4.95 -1.57
CA ARG A 47 -2.92 -5.09 -2.74
C ARG A 47 -3.00 -3.90 -3.70
N LYS A 48 -4.21 -3.38 -3.97
CA LYS A 48 -4.38 -2.18 -4.81
C LYS A 48 -3.78 -0.94 -4.15
N ASP A 49 -3.93 -0.78 -2.84
CA ASP A 49 -3.35 0.35 -2.12
C ASP A 49 -1.80 0.27 -2.12
N ILE A 50 -1.19 -0.90 -1.94
CA ILE A 50 0.26 -1.12 -2.09
C ILE A 50 0.74 -0.69 -3.49
N ALA A 51 0.02 -1.10 -4.54
CA ALA A 51 0.37 -0.74 -5.91
C ALA A 51 0.34 0.77 -6.12
N ARG A 52 -0.70 1.47 -5.64
CA ARG A 52 -0.80 2.94 -5.73
C ARG A 52 0.34 3.65 -5.00
N ILE A 53 0.70 3.19 -3.80
CA ILE A 53 1.82 3.75 -3.03
C ILE A 53 3.15 3.55 -3.78
N SER A 54 3.35 2.34 -4.34
CA SER A 54 4.54 2.05 -5.13
C SER A 54 4.62 2.92 -6.40
N THR A 55 3.49 3.17 -7.05
CA THR A 55 3.42 4.09 -8.19
C THR A 55 3.76 5.51 -7.75
N ALA A 56 3.18 6.01 -6.65
CA ALA A 56 3.49 7.35 -6.12
C ALA A 56 4.99 7.52 -5.77
N LEU A 57 5.61 6.50 -5.17
CA LEU A 57 7.05 6.48 -4.90
C LEU A 57 7.87 6.50 -6.19
N SER A 58 7.42 5.78 -7.21
CA SER A 58 8.08 5.75 -8.52
C SER A 58 7.97 7.09 -9.25
N THR A 59 6.80 7.75 -9.19
CA THR A 59 6.61 9.08 -9.79
C THR A 59 7.42 10.14 -9.07
N LEU A 60 7.53 10.08 -7.73
CA LEU A 60 8.40 10.97 -6.97
C LEU A 60 9.88 10.78 -7.32
N LYS A 61 10.32 9.53 -7.55
CA LYS A 61 11.68 9.23 -8.03
C LYS A 61 11.92 9.70 -9.47
N ALA A 62 10.94 9.56 -10.36
CA ALA A 62 11.05 9.95 -11.76
C ALA A 62 10.92 11.48 -11.97
N GLY A 63 10.34 12.20 -11.00
CA GLY A 63 10.05 13.64 -11.07
C GLY A 63 11.18 14.60 -10.68
N HIS A 64 12.43 14.14 -10.51
CA HIS A 64 13.62 15.02 -10.45
C HIS A 64 14.40 15.04 -11.78
N GLY A 65 13.77 14.60 -12.87
CA GLY A 65 14.31 14.70 -14.22
C GLY A 65 13.36 15.48 -15.13
N ASN A 66 13.25 16.78 -14.88
CA ASN A 66 13.02 17.85 -15.87
C ASN A 66 13.46 19.18 -15.25
#